data_AF-A0ABD2LFP3-F1
#
_entry.id   AF-A0ABD2LFP3-F1
#
_cell.length_a   1.000
_cell.length_b   1.000
_cell.length_c   1.000
_cell.angle_alpha   90.00
_cell.angle_beta   90.00
_cell.angle_gamma   90.00
#
_symmetry.space_group_name_H-M   'P 1'
#
loop_
_entity.id
_entity.type
_entity.pdbx_description
1 polymer ?
#
loop_
_entity_poly.entity_id
_entity_poly.type
_entity_poly.pdbx_seq_one_letter_code
_entity_poly.pdbx_strand_id
1 'polypeptide(L)'
;MASLKLALLCHLCLLLVGIVCAVYKGADISFVTQQEKDGQPFLDSNGKKTDLFALMKSYGMNAVRLRVWVDTLNKAKRAKAQGMALMIDFHYADSWADPGQQPIPSAWKGHSLEQLVTDVYKHTYEVLSYLKSNGISVLWVQVGNEINNGMLWPIAKTPNYAAISKLINSGYKASKAVYANALKAGTNYDAVGISHYPNKSNWQQLNAQSEITMKQMISKFGKKVVVAEIGMKWSDADASEAMLADMFTRVNAMGNNGIGVFYWEPNLTPDHYEMGAMDILGKFTKAITSYKRY
;
A
#
# COMPACT_ATOMS: atom_id res chain seq x y z
N MET A 1 -67.73 26.46 -19.89
CA MET A 1 -66.86 25.60 -19.05
C MET A 1 -65.80 24.98 -19.94
N ALA A 2 -64.61 25.59 -19.99
CA ALA A 2 -63.46 25.08 -20.74
C ALA A 2 -62.41 24.65 -19.71
N SER A 3 -62.17 23.34 -19.57
CA SER A 3 -61.19 22.80 -18.64
C SER A 3 -59.84 22.62 -19.34
N LEU A 4 -58.91 23.52 -19.02
CA LEU A 4 -57.50 23.46 -19.37
C LEU A 4 -56.84 22.29 -18.59
N LYS A 5 -56.42 21.21 -19.27
CA LYS A 5 -55.56 20.19 -18.66
C LYS A 5 -54.10 20.54 -18.97
N LEU A 6 -53.42 21.03 -17.93
CA LEU A 6 -52.00 21.36 -17.92
C LEU A 6 -51.18 20.05 -17.90
N ALA A 7 -50.34 19.83 -18.92
CA ALA A 7 -49.39 18.73 -18.97
C ALA A 7 -48.16 19.08 -18.11
N LEU A 8 -47.90 18.29 -17.07
CA LEU A 8 -46.68 18.40 -16.26
C LEU A 8 -45.66 17.36 -16.78
N LEU A 9 -44.72 17.80 -17.62
CA LEU A 9 -43.58 16.99 -18.05
C LEU A 9 -42.51 17.01 -16.94
N CYS A 10 -42.51 15.99 -16.08
CA CYS A 10 -41.48 15.80 -15.07
C CYS A 10 -40.20 15.30 -15.76
N HIS A 11 -39.22 16.20 -15.95
CA HIS A 11 -37.88 15.83 -16.39
C HIS A 11 -37.12 15.19 -15.23
N LEU A 12 -37.13 13.85 -15.18
CA LEU A 12 -36.24 13.09 -14.31
C LEU A 12 -34.83 13.18 -14.88
N CYS A 13 -34.05 14.18 -14.44
CA CYS A 13 -32.63 14.24 -14.71
C CYS A 13 -31.94 13.14 -13.89
N LEU A 14 -31.67 12.00 -14.53
CA LEU A 14 -30.91 10.91 -13.93
C LEU A 14 -29.45 11.38 -13.79
N LEU A 15 -29.12 12.02 -12.67
CA LEU A 15 -27.73 12.25 -12.28
C LEU A 15 -27.10 10.86 -12.07
N LEU A 16 -26.34 10.40 -13.06
CA LEU A 16 -25.29 9.41 -12.87
C LEU A 16 -24.26 10.01 -11.91
N VAL A 17 -24.56 9.98 -10.62
CA VAL A 17 -23.53 10.12 -9.60
C VAL A 17 -22.65 8.89 -9.77
N GLY A 18 -21.58 9.03 -10.54
CA GLY A 18 -20.57 7.99 -10.64
C GLY A 18 -20.15 7.64 -9.21
N ILE A 19 -20.35 6.38 -8.82
CA ILE A 19 -19.93 5.89 -7.52
C ILE A 19 -18.41 6.08 -7.47
N VAL A 20 -17.96 7.09 -6.73
CA VAL A 20 -16.55 7.25 -6.41
C VAL A 20 -16.23 6.10 -5.45
N CYS A 21 -15.32 5.22 -5.86
CA CYS A 21 -14.86 4.16 -4.97
C CYS A 21 -14.08 4.82 -3.82
N ALA A 22 -14.48 4.57 -2.58
CA ALA A 22 -13.79 5.12 -1.42
C ALA A 22 -12.31 4.70 -1.42
N VAL A 23 -11.42 5.63 -1.05
CA VAL A 23 -9.98 5.37 -0.89
C VAL A 23 -9.75 4.26 0.13
N TYR A 24 -8.84 3.34 -0.18
CA TYR A 24 -8.44 2.32 0.79
C TYR A 24 -7.56 2.92 1.89
N LYS A 25 -7.86 2.50 3.10
CA LYS A 25 -7.25 2.98 4.34
C LYS A 25 -6.42 1.84 4.88
N GLY A 26 -5.15 1.85 4.52
CA GLY A 26 -4.26 0.73 4.70
C GLY A 26 -3.17 0.93 5.74
N ALA A 27 -2.53 -0.16 6.12
CA ALA A 27 -1.24 -0.12 6.78
C ALA A 27 -0.38 -1.30 6.32
N ASP A 28 0.93 -1.08 6.26
CA ASP A 28 1.90 -2.16 6.31
C ASP A 28 2.07 -2.59 7.77
N ILE A 29 1.82 -3.86 8.07
CA ILE A 29 1.97 -4.44 9.41
C ILE A 29 2.79 -5.73 9.36
N SER A 30 3.73 -5.82 8.42
CA SER A 30 4.46 -7.06 8.14
C SER A 30 5.41 -7.48 9.26
N PHE A 31 5.78 -6.57 10.18
CA PHE A 31 6.60 -6.88 11.35
C PHE A 31 5.82 -7.59 12.48
N VAL A 32 4.49 -7.69 12.37
CA VAL A 32 3.62 -8.27 13.42
C VAL A 32 4.07 -9.63 13.95
N THR A 33 4.52 -10.54 13.08
CA THR A 33 4.99 -11.88 13.51
C THR A 33 6.20 -11.77 14.43
N GLN A 34 7.09 -10.79 14.21
CA GLN A 34 8.25 -10.58 15.07
C GLN A 34 7.82 -9.96 16.40
N GLN A 35 6.94 -8.95 16.40
CA GLN A 35 6.40 -8.37 17.63
C GLN A 35 5.71 -9.41 18.53
N GLU A 36 4.94 -10.32 17.92
CA GLU A 36 4.26 -11.39 18.64
C GLU A 36 5.24 -12.40 19.25
N LYS A 37 6.35 -12.70 18.55
CA LYS A 37 7.45 -13.52 19.09
C LYS A 37 8.18 -12.83 20.23
N ASP A 38 8.35 -11.52 20.14
CA ASP A 38 8.98 -10.68 21.17
C ASP A 38 8.03 -10.41 22.35
N GLY A 39 6.80 -10.95 22.31
CA GLY A 39 5.84 -10.89 23.40
C GLY A 39 5.02 -9.61 23.46
N GLN A 40 5.08 -8.74 22.45
CA GLN A 40 4.31 -7.50 22.37
C GLN A 40 2.79 -7.81 22.41
N PRO A 41 2.06 -7.33 23.43
CA PRO A 41 0.61 -7.43 23.44
C PRO A 41 -0.01 -6.30 22.61
N PHE A 42 -1.07 -6.60 21.86
CA PHE A 42 -1.95 -5.58 21.27
C PHE A 42 -3.22 -5.49 22.11
N LEU A 43 -3.56 -4.29 22.55
CA LEU A 43 -4.71 -4.03 23.41
C LEU A 43 -5.74 -3.16 22.68
N ASP A 44 -7.02 -3.49 22.83
CA ASP A 44 -8.11 -2.64 22.37
C ASP A 44 -8.34 -1.44 23.31
N SER A 45 -9.33 -0.60 23.00
CA SER A 45 -9.67 0.58 23.80
C SER A 45 -10.10 0.27 25.24
N ASN A 46 -10.48 -0.97 25.53
CA ASN A 46 -10.87 -1.44 26.86
C ASN A 46 -9.71 -2.13 27.60
N GLY A 47 -8.51 -2.12 27.02
CA GLY A 47 -7.33 -2.78 27.58
C GLY A 47 -7.34 -4.30 27.41
N LYS A 48 -8.23 -4.85 26.57
CA LYS A 48 -8.30 -6.30 26.32
C LYS A 48 -7.33 -6.69 25.21
N LYS A 49 -6.59 -7.78 25.41
CA LYS A 49 -5.72 -8.36 24.37
C LYS A 49 -6.53 -8.70 23.12
N THR A 50 -6.02 -8.29 21.96
CA THR A 50 -6.65 -8.51 20.65
C THR A 50 -5.60 -8.82 19.59
N ASP A 51 -6.07 -9.24 18.41
CA ASP A 51 -5.29 -9.43 17.21
C ASP A 51 -5.00 -8.07 16.52
N LEU A 52 -3.78 -7.86 16.01
CA LEU A 52 -3.42 -6.59 15.37
C LEU A 52 -4.34 -6.25 14.18
N PHE A 53 -4.72 -7.21 13.34
CA PHE A 53 -5.59 -6.94 12.17
C PHE A 53 -6.98 -6.49 12.64
N ALA A 54 -7.52 -7.13 13.67
CA ALA A 54 -8.77 -6.71 14.30
C ALA A 54 -8.65 -5.31 14.93
N LEU A 55 -7.53 -5.02 15.58
CA LEU A 55 -7.25 -3.70 16.16
C LEU A 55 -7.20 -2.63 15.06
N MET A 56 -6.44 -2.84 13.99
CA MET A 56 -6.34 -1.91 12.86
C MET A 56 -7.70 -1.66 12.21
N LYS A 57 -8.52 -2.70 12.05
CA LYS A 57 -9.91 -2.55 11.61
C LYS A 57 -10.74 -1.69 12.56
N SER A 58 -10.56 -1.83 13.88
CA SER A 58 -11.22 -0.97 14.86
C SER A 58 -10.81 0.51 14.76
N TYR A 59 -9.66 0.80 14.13
CA TYR A 59 -9.20 2.14 13.77
C TYR A 59 -9.65 2.61 12.38
N GLY A 60 -10.57 1.89 11.75
CA GLY A 60 -11.16 2.25 10.47
C GLY A 60 -10.37 1.77 9.26
N MET A 61 -9.27 1.05 9.46
CA MET A 61 -8.49 0.51 8.34
C MET A 61 -9.22 -0.65 7.65
N ASN A 62 -9.15 -0.69 6.33
CA ASN A 62 -9.81 -1.70 5.49
C ASN A 62 -8.85 -2.37 4.50
N ALA A 63 -7.55 -2.07 4.56
CA ALA A 63 -6.54 -2.70 3.73
C ALA A 63 -5.26 -3.01 4.53
N VAL A 64 -4.48 -3.99 4.06
CA VAL A 64 -3.16 -4.33 4.58
C VAL A 64 -2.18 -4.47 3.43
N ARG A 65 -0.96 -3.96 3.64
CA ARG A 65 0.21 -4.25 2.82
C ARG A 65 1.10 -5.26 3.54
N LEU A 66 1.53 -6.30 2.83
CA LEU A 66 2.40 -7.35 3.36
C LEU A 66 3.63 -7.53 2.49
N ARG A 67 4.82 -7.32 3.08
CA ARG A 67 6.10 -7.69 2.49
C ARG A 67 6.22 -9.22 2.40
N VAL A 68 6.71 -9.71 1.27
CA VAL A 68 6.91 -11.15 1.02
C VAL A 68 8.18 -11.62 1.72
N TRP A 69 8.04 -12.00 2.98
CA TRP A 69 9.07 -12.65 3.79
C TRP A 69 8.47 -13.83 4.58
N VAL A 70 8.96 -14.09 5.78
CA VAL A 70 8.45 -15.16 6.64
C VAL A 70 6.97 -14.93 6.97
N ASP A 71 6.19 -16.00 6.89
CA ASP A 71 4.80 -16.08 7.39
C ASP A 71 3.73 -15.27 6.62
N THR A 72 3.97 -14.94 5.34
CA THR A 72 3.01 -14.14 4.53
C THR A 72 1.60 -14.76 4.47
N LEU A 73 1.47 -16.10 4.38
CA LEU A 73 0.15 -16.74 4.29
C LEU A 73 -0.68 -16.54 5.56
N ASN A 74 -0.11 -16.71 6.76
CA ASN A 74 -0.88 -16.58 8.00
C ASN A 74 -1.32 -15.14 8.22
N LYS A 75 -0.46 -14.16 7.93
CA LYS A 75 -0.82 -12.73 7.91
C LYS A 75 -1.95 -12.46 6.91
N ALA A 76 -1.89 -13.02 5.71
CA ALA A 76 -2.94 -12.87 4.70
C ALA A 76 -4.27 -13.50 5.13
N LYS A 77 -4.25 -14.65 5.81
CA LYS A 77 -5.45 -15.28 6.41
C LYS A 77 -6.07 -14.39 7.49
N ARG A 78 -5.26 -13.75 8.33
CA ARG A 78 -5.72 -12.79 9.36
C ARG A 78 -6.37 -11.56 8.72
N ALA A 79 -5.76 -10.98 7.68
CA ALA A 79 -6.35 -9.89 6.90
C ALA A 79 -7.70 -10.30 6.29
N LYS A 80 -7.77 -11.48 5.67
CA LYS A 80 -9.02 -12.03 5.10
C LYS A 80 -10.10 -12.23 6.15
N ALA A 81 -9.77 -12.73 7.34
CA ALA A 81 -10.72 -12.91 8.44
C ALA A 81 -11.36 -11.57 8.88
N GLN A 82 -10.65 -10.45 8.69
CA GLN A 82 -11.15 -9.11 8.95
C GLN A 82 -11.83 -8.47 7.73
N GLY A 83 -11.87 -9.13 6.57
CA GLY A 83 -12.42 -8.57 5.33
C GLY A 83 -11.57 -7.43 4.76
N MET A 84 -10.28 -7.37 5.11
CA MET A 84 -9.39 -6.33 4.63
C MET A 84 -8.87 -6.65 3.23
N ALA A 85 -8.78 -5.64 2.37
CA ALA A 85 -8.11 -5.74 1.09
C ALA A 85 -6.61 -5.95 1.27
N LEU A 86 -5.97 -6.67 0.34
CA LEU A 86 -4.59 -7.11 0.50
C LEU A 86 -3.70 -6.62 -0.64
N MET A 87 -2.61 -5.95 -0.28
CA MET A 87 -1.46 -5.66 -1.12
C MET A 87 -0.31 -6.60 -0.75
N ILE A 88 0.29 -7.27 -1.74
CA ILE A 88 1.50 -8.06 -1.57
C ILE A 88 2.67 -7.30 -2.17
N ASP A 89 3.72 -7.10 -1.38
CA ASP A 89 4.91 -6.35 -1.76
C ASP A 89 6.14 -7.25 -1.86
N PHE A 90 6.70 -7.34 -3.07
CA PHE A 90 7.91 -8.09 -3.34
C PHE A 90 9.12 -7.18 -3.31
N HIS A 91 9.95 -7.33 -2.27
CA HIS A 91 11.26 -6.69 -2.21
C HIS A 91 12.26 -7.32 -3.20
N TYR A 92 12.11 -8.62 -3.51
CA TYR A 92 13.09 -9.42 -4.25
C TYR A 92 14.50 -9.39 -3.63
N ALA A 93 14.55 -9.49 -2.31
CA ALA A 93 15.77 -9.55 -1.51
C ALA A 93 15.52 -10.43 -0.27
N ASP A 94 16.58 -10.99 0.30
CA ASP A 94 16.51 -11.77 1.55
C ASP A 94 16.25 -10.88 2.79
N SER A 95 16.43 -9.56 2.63
CA SER A 95 16.26 -8.54 3.67
C SER A 95 15.68 -7.25 3.06
N TRP A 96 15.86 -6.11 3.74
CA TRP A 96 15.37 -4.81 3.28
C TRP A 96 15.89 -4.45 1.89
N ALA A 97 14.99 -3.87 1.09
CA ALA A 97 15.28 -3.30 -0.23
C ALA A 97 14.67 -1.91 -0.26
N ASP A 98 15.49 -0.91 -0.52
CA ASP A 98 15.18 0.52 -0.43
C ASP A 98 16.06 1.29 -1.45
N PRO A 99 15.96 2.63 -1.57
CA PRO A 99 16.77 3.38 -2.54
C PRO A 99 18.28 3.29 -2.34
N GLY A 100 18.75 2.92 -1.14
CA GLY A 100 20.15 2.76 -0.77
C GLY A 100 20.70 1.34 -0.98
N GLN A 101 19.83 0.32 -0.97
CA GLN A 101 20.22 -1.09 -1.15
C GLN A 101 19.16 -1.90 -1.90
N GLN A 102 19.61 -2.71 -2.88
CA GLN A 102 18.76 -3.63 -3.63
C GLN A 102 19.50 -4.94 -3.89
N PRO A 103 19.93 -5.69 -2.85
CA PRO A 103 20.79 -6.85 -3.02
C PRO A 103 20.08 -7.99 -3.76
N ILE A 104 20.79 -8.67 -4.66
CA ILE A 104 20.32 -9.94 -5.22
C ILE A 104 20.23 -10.96 -4.07
N PRO A 105 19.09 -11.67 -3.91
CA PRO A 105 18.95 -12.67 -2.86
C PRO A 105 19.93 -13.82 -3.09
N SER A 106 20.32 -14.48 -2.01
CA SER A 106 21.39 -15.49 -1.99
C SER A 106 21.13 -16.62 -2.98
N ALA A 107 19.87 -17.00 -3.15
CA ALA A 107 19.42 -18.05 -4.08
C ALA A 107 19.64 -17.70 -5.56
N TRP A 108 19.80 -16.42 -5.92
CA TRP A 108 19.98 -15.95 -7.30
C TRP A 108 21.38 -15.36 -7.53
N LYS A 109 22.29 -15.57 -6.57
CA LYS A 109 23.65 -15.04 -6.62
C LYS A 109 24.38 -15.58 -7.86
N GLY A 110 24.90 -14.67 -8.68
CA GLY A 110 25.64 -15.01 -9.90
C GLY A 110 24.76 -15.28 -11.14
N HIS A 111 23.44 -15.15 -11.01
CA HIS A 111 22.54 -15.29 -12.15
C HIS A 111 22.68 -14.13 -13.16
N SER A 112 22.53 -14.44 -14.45
CA SER A 112 22.45 -13.44 -15.53
C SER A 112 21.14 -12.66 -15.47
N LEU A 113 21.02 -11.57 -16.26
CA LEU A 113 19.77 -10.83 -16.38
C LEU A 113 18.61 -11.72 -16.85
N GLU A 114 18.84 -12.62 -17.79
CA GLU A 114 17.83 -13.54 -18.33
C GLU A 114 17.36 -14.55 -17.26
N GLN A 115 18.30 -15.02 -16.44
CA GLN A 115 17.99 -15.87 -15.29
C GLN A 115 17.18 -15.09 -14.26
N LEU A 116 17.62 -13.88 -13.87
CA LEU A 116 16.88 -13.02 -12.93
C LEU A 116 15.46 -12.67 -13.41
N VAL A 117 15.27 -12.43 -14.71
CA VAL A 117 13.94 -12.26 -15.30
C VAL A 117 13.08 -13.50 -15.07
N THR A 118 13.64 -14.69 -15.25
CA THR A 118 12.96 -15.96 -14.99
C THR A 118 12.67 -16.15 -13.49
N ASP A 119 13.62 -15.81 -12.63
CA ASP A 119 13.51 -15.96 -11.19
C ASP A 119 12.44 -15.04 -10.60
N VAL A 120 12.41 -13.78 -11.03
CA VAL A 120 11.34 -12.82 -10.66
C VAL A 120 9.97 -13.36 -11.07
N TYR A 121 9.83 -13.92 -12.29
CA TYR A 121 8.56 -14.52 -12.72
C TYR A 121 8.17 -15.67 -11.80
N LYS A 122 9.06 -16.65 -11.62
CA LYS A 122 8.79 -17.87 -10.86
C LYS A 122 8.42 -17.57 -9.41
N HIS A 123 9.25 -16.79 -8.73
CA HIS A 123 9.02 -16.44 -7.34
C HIS A 123 7.69 -15.70 -7.13
N THR A 124 7.39 -14.73 -8.01
CA THR A 124 6.10 -14.01 -7.95
C THR A 124 4.92 -14.95 -8.21
N TYR A 125 5.02 -15.81 -9.23
CA TYR A 125 3.98 -16.75 -9.60
C TYR A 125 3.72 -17.77 -8.47
N GLU A 126 4.77 -18.33 -7.89
CA GLU A 126 4.68 -19.36 -6.84
C GLU A 126 4.06 -18.79 -5.57
N VAL A 127 4.54 -17.64 -5.08
CA VAL A 127 3.99 -16.99 -3.88
C VAL A 127 2.52 -16.64 -4.08
N LEU A 128 2.16 -16.01 -5.20
CA LEU A 128 0.77 -15.63 -5.47
C LEU A 128 -0.12 -16.85 -5.69
N SER A 129 0.37 -17.89 -6.38
CA SER A 129 -0.39 -19.14 -6.58
C SER A 129 -0.63 -19.86 -5.26
N TYR A 130 0.36 -19.85 -4.37
CA TYR A 130 0.23 -20.41 -3.03
C TYR A 130 -0.80 -19.66 -2.19
N LEU A 131 -0.82 -18.32 -2.24
CA LEU A 131 -1.87 -17.53 -1.60
C LEU A 131 -3.25 -17.84 -2.21
N LYS A 132 -3.35 -17.88 -3.54
CA LYS A 132 -4.62 -18.16 -4.25
C LYS A 132 -5.18 -19.54 -3.95
N SER A 133 -4.35 -20.58 -3.95
CA SER A 133 -4.77 -21.95 -3.64
C SER A 133 -5.24 -22.10 -2.19
N ASN A 134 -4.76 -21.23 -1.29
CA ASN A 134 -5.25 -21.11 0.08
C ASN A 134 -6.44 -20.14 0.23
N GLY A 135 -7.09 -19.78 -0.87
CA GLY A 135 -8.30 -18.96 -0.89
C GLY A 135 -8.07 -17.49 -0.52
N ILE A 136 -6.85 -16.97 -0.62
CA ILE A 136 -6.56 -15.56 -0.42
C ILE A 136 -6.82 -14.80 -1.73
N SER A 137 -7.51 -13.67 -1.61
CA SER A 137 -7.66 -12.70 -2.71
C SER A 137 -6.63 -11.59 -2.51
N VAL A 138 -5.83 -11.33 -3.55
CA VAL A 138 -4.86 -10.23 -3.56
C VAL A 138 -5.37 -9.14 -4.49
N LEU A 139 -5.52 -7.93 -3.97
CA LEU A 139 -6.02 -6.78 -4.73
C LEU A 139 -4.89 -6.02 -5.42
N TRP A 140 -3.72 -5.91 -4.77
CA TRP A 140 -2.55 -5.27 -5.35
C TRP A 140 -1.30 -6.14 -5.24
N VAL A 141 -0.45 -6.04 -6.25
CA VAL A 141 0.91 -6.58 -6.22
C VAL A 141 1.89 -5.48 -6.57
N GLN A 142 2.84 -5.25 -5.66
CA GLN A 142 3.95 -4.35 -5.87
C GLN A 142 5.18 -5.17 -6.30
N VAL A 143 5.71 -4.84 -7.48
CA VAL A 143 6.85 -5.53 -8.10
C VAL A 143 8.10 -4.69 -7.83
N GLY A 144 8.81 -5.02 -6.76
CA GLY A 144 9.97 -4.26 -6.27
C GLY A 144 9.54 -3.21 -5.25
N ASN A 145 10.37 -3.03 -4.21
CA ASN A 145 10.19 -1.96 -3.22
C ASN A 145 11.14 -0.80 -3.49
N GLU A 146 10.58 0.41 -3.55
CA GLU A 146 11.31 1.69 -3.72
C GLU A 146 12.45 1.64 -4.75
N ILE A 147 12.11 1.18 -5.95
CA ILE A 147 13.07 0.91 -7.04
C ILE A 147 13.57 2.17 -7.76
N ASN A 148 13.62 3.32 -7.07
CA ASN A 148 14.06 4.61 -7.60
C ASN A 148 15.44 4.52 -8.28
N ASN A 149 16.32 3.72 -7.70
CA ASN A 149 17.68 3.45 -8.18
C ASN A 149 17.81 2.06 -8.83
N GLY A 150 16.69 1.45 -9.22
CA GLY A 150 16.61 0.11 -9.80
C GLY A 150 16.32 -0.98 -8.77
N MET A 151 16.59 -2.24 -9.13
CA MET A 151 16.39 -3.43 -8.30
C MET A 151 17.45 -4.48 -8.62
N LEU A 152 17.67 -5.50 -7.77
CA LEU A 152 18.59 -6.62 -8.04
C LEU A 152 19.97 -6.16 -8.53
N TRP A 153 20.66 -5.38 -7.70
CA TRP A 153 21.96 -4.79 -8.02
C TRP A 153 23.10 -5.82 -8.02
N PRO A 154 24.12 -5.63 -8.88
CA PRO A 154 24.34 -4.45 -9.74
C PRO A 154 23.64 -4.51 -11.11
N ILE A 155 23.01 -5.64 -11.45
CA ILE A 155 22.55 -5.92 -12.83
C ILE A 155 21.50 -4.92 -13.32
N ALA A 156 20.51 -4.61 -12.49
CA ALA A 156 19.44 -3.66 -12.81
C ALA A 156 19.47 -2.42 -11.90
N LYS A 157 20.67 -1.87 -11.67
CA LYS A 157 20.86 -0.54 -11.07
C LYS A 157 20.71 0.56 -12.12
N THR A 158 20.18 1.73 -11.74
CA THR A 158 20.18 2.90 -12.64
C THR A 158 21.61 3.25 -13.08
N PRO A 159 21.82 3.67 -14.34
CA PRO A 159 20.82 3.99 -15.37
C PRO A 159 20.40 2.82 -16.28
N ASN A 160 20.55 1.54 -15.88
CA ASN A 160 20.17 0.39 -16.71
C ASN A 160 18.65 0.16 -16.78
N TYR A 161 17.91 1.11 -17.35
CA TYR A 161 16.46 1.08 -17.44
C TYR A 161 15.92 -0.08 -18.29
N ALA A 162 16.70 -0.60 -19.24
CA ALA A 162 16.32 -1.77 -20.02
C ALA A 162 16.23 -3.03 -19.14
N ALA A 163 17.23 -3.27 -18.28
CA ALA A 163 17.21 -4.37 -17.33
C ALA A 163 16.10 -4.21 -16.29
N ILE A 164 15.95 -3.00 -15.72
CA ILE A 164 14.87 -2.67 -14.78
C ILE A 164 13.49 -2.99 -15.40
N SER A 165 13.25 -2.53 -16.62
CA SER A 165 11.98 -2.75 -17.32
C SER A 165 11.71 -4.24 -17.58
N LYS A 166 12.73 -5.03 -17.95
CA LYS A 166 12.58 -6.49 -18.13
C LYS A 166 12.11 -7.19 -16.85
N LEU A 167 12.72 -6.85 -15.70
CA LEU A 167 12.40 -7.46 -14.41
C LEU A 167 10.99 -7.07 -13.95
N ILE A 168 10.65 -5.78 -14.01
CA ILE A 168 9.30 -5.28 -13.68
C ILE A 168 8.24 -5.98 -14.53
N ASN A 169 8.46 -6.06 -15.85
CA ASN A 169 7.53 -6.73 -16.76
C ASN A 169 7.39 -8.22 -16.45
N SER A 170 8.45 -8.87 -15.96
CA SER A 170 8.40 -10.28 -15.57
C SER A 170 7.50 -10.50 -14.35
N GLY A 171 7.70 -9.71 -13.29
CA GLY A 171 6.85 -9.76 -12.10
C GLY A 171 5.39 -9.40 -12.41
N TYR A 172 5.18 -8.41 -13.30
CA TYR A 172 3.85 -8.06 -13.81
C TYR A 172 3.15 -9.24 -14.49
N LYS A 173 3.82 -9.91 -15.44
CA LYS A 173 3.28 -11.07 -16.17
C LYS A 173 2.90 -12.21 -15.22
N ALA A 174 3.79 -12.57 -14.30
CA ALA A 174 3.53 -13.59 -13.28
C ALA A 174 2.30 -13.22 -12.43
N SER A 175 2.23 -11.96 -12.01
CA SER A 175 1.13 -11.50 -11.19
C SER A 175 -0.22 -11.55 -11.92
N LYS A 176 -0.28 -11.22 -13.22
CA LYS A 176 -1.52 -11.27 -14.03
C LYS A 176 -1.91 -12.71 -14.38
N ALA A 177 -0.95 -13.63 -14.50
CA ALA A 177 -1.22 -15.04 -14.68
C ALA A 177 -1.99 -15.66 -13.50
N VAL A 178 -1.74 -15.19 -12.27
CA VAL A 178 -2.43 -15.68 -11.06
C VAL A 178 -3.70 -14.88 -10.75
N TYR A 179 -3.59 -13.54 -10.69
CA TYR A 179 -4.69 -12.62 -10.39
C TYR A 179 -4.87 -11.62 -11.54
N ALA A 180 -5.69 -11.99 -12.52
CA ALA A 180 -5.98 -11.16 -13.69
C ALA A 180 -6.52 -9.76 -13.31
N ASN A 181 -7.33 -9.68 -12.24
CA ASN A 181 -8.03 -8.45 -11.82
C ASN A 181 -7.26 -7.59 -10.80
N ALA A 182 -6.07 -7.98 -10.34
CA ALA A 182 -5.30 -7.17 -9.37
C ALA A 182 -4.68 -5.92 -10.04
N LEU A 183 -4.72 -4.76 -9.35
CA LEU A 183 -4.17 -3.44 -9.76
C LEU A 183 -2.67 -3.34 -9.36
N LYS A 184 -1.75 -2.88 -10.23
CA LYS A 184 -0.28 -3.04 -10.03
C LYS A 184 0.60 -1.86 -10.50
N ALA A 185 1.84 -1.74 -10.01
CA ALA A 185 2.83 -0.69 -10.37
C ALA A 185 4.09 -1.16 -11.17
N GLY A 186 4.64 -0.33 -12.08
CA GLY A 186 5.83 -0.58 -12.97
C GLY A 186 5.60 -0.75 -14.50
N THR A 187 6.57 -0.48 -15.42
CA THR A 187 6.48 -0.26 -16.91
C THR A 187 5.36 -0.88 -17.81
N ASN A 188 4.72 -2.00 -17.45
CA ASN A 188 3.32 -2.32 -17.80
C ASN A 188 2.50 -2.31 -16.49
N TYR A 189 1.79 -1.22 -16.19
CA TYR A 189 1.20 -0.96 -14.88
C TYR A 189 -0.21 -0.40 -14.94
N ASP A 190 -0.94 -0.62 -13.85
CA ASP A 190 -2.28 -0.09 -13.58
C ASP A 190 -2.25 1.11 -12.59
N ALA A 191 -1.21 1.22 -11.75
CA ALA A 191 -1.07 2.23 -10.70
C ALA A 191 0.40 2.66 -10.43
N VAL A 192 0.63 3.81 -9.82
CA VAL A 192 1.95 4.27 -9.33
C VAL A 192 1.91 4.39 -7.81
N GLY A 193 2.87 3.75 -7.13
CA GLY A 193 3.07 3.89 -5.69
C GLY A 193 4.07 4.99 -5.38
N ILE A 194 3.80 5.78 -4.33
CA ILE A 194 4.77 6.71 -3.74
C ILE A 194 4.95 6.43 -2.25
N SER A 195 6.17 6.68 -1.77
CA SER A 195 6.50 6.76 -0.34
C SER A 195 6.50 8.23 0.10
N HIS A 196 6.00 8.51 1.30
CA HIS A 196 5.80 9.87 1.79
C HIS A 196 6.16 10.00 3.28
N TYR A 197 7.32 10.58 3.58
CA TYR A 197 7.84 10.70 4.95
C TYR A 197 8.26 12.14 5.30
N PRO A 198 7.30 13.03 5.57
CA PRO A 198 7.57 14.39 6.00
C PRO A 198 7.90 14.48 7.49
N ASN A 199 8.26 15.68 7.94
CA ASN A 199 8.34 16.04 9.35
C ASN A 199 7.36 17.18 9.68
N LYS A 200 7.26 17.55 10.96
CA LYS A 200 6.32 18.56 11.45
C LYS A 200 6.44 19.92 10.76
N SER A 201 7.62 20.32 10.28
CA SER A 201 7.83 21.65 9.69
C SER A 201 7.56 21.72 8.18
N ASN A 202 7.53 20.58 7.48
CA ASN A 202 7.43 20.56 6.00
C ASN A 202 6.28 19.74 5.43
N TRP A 203 5.44 19.11 6.26
CA TRP A 203 4.43 18.18 5.76
C TRP A 203 3.41 18.83 4.82
N GLN A 204 3.00 20.08 5.05
CA GLN A 204 2.07 20.76 4.15
C GLN A 204 2.66 20.92 2.75
N GLN A 205 3.94 21.31 2.68
CA GLN A 205 4.66 21.47 1.41
C GLN A 205 4.81 20.13 0.70
N LEU A 206 5.21 19.09 1.42
CA LEU A 206 5.41 17.77 0.84
C LEU A 206 4.10 17.12 0.41
N ASN A 207 3.00 17.27 1.17
CA ASN A 207 1.67 16.79 0.75
C ASN A 207 1.23 17.46 -0.56
N ALA A 208 1.41 18.79 -0.67
CA ALA A 208 1.10 19.52 -1.90
C ALA A 208 1.96 19.06 -3.08
N GLN A 209 3.26 18.80 -2.85
CA GLN A 209 4.16 18.28 -3.88
C GLN A 209 3.76 16.87 -4.32
N SER A 210 3.42 15.99 -3.38
CA SER A 210 2.94 14.63 -3.66
C SER A 210 1.64 14.65 -4.47
N GLU A 211 0.71 15.57 -4.19
CA GLU A 211 -0.49 15.74 -5.02
C GLU A 211 -0.15 16.16 -6.46
N ILE A 212 0.74 17.13 -6.64
CA ILE A 212 1.18 17.57 -7.97
C ILE A 212 1.77 16.39 -8.74
N THR A 213 2.68 15.64 -8.12
CA THR A 213 3.30 14.47 -8.72
C THR A 213 2.26 13.39 -9.07
N MET A 214 1.35 13.08 -8.16
CA MET A 214 0.27 12.11 -8.42
C MET A 214 -0.64 12.56 -9.57
N LYS A 215 -1.05 13.84 -9.62
CA LYS A 215 -1.83 14.39 -10.74
C LYS A 215 -1.09 14.30 -12.06
N GLN A 216 0.23 14.53 -12.07
CA GLN A 216 1.06 14.34 -13.26
C GLN A 216 1.12 12.88 -13.70
N MET A 217 1.20 11.92 -12.76
CA MET A 217 1.17 10.49 -13.10
C MET A 217 -0.17 10.09 -13.74
N ILE A 218 -1.28 10.61 -13.19
CA ILE A 218 -2.62 10.40 -13.74
C ILE A 218 -2.72 11.00 -15.14
N SER A 219 -2.38 12.29 -15.30
CA SER A 219 -2.59 12.99 -16.57
C SER A 219 -1.66 12.54 -17.69
N LYS A 220 -0.40 12.21 -17.37
CA LYS A 220 0.61 11.81 -18.36
C LYS A 220 0.51 10.34 -18.76
N PHE A 221 0.18 9.47 -17.81
CA PHE A 221 0.23 8.01 -18.02
C PHE A 221 -1.12 7.30 -17.92
N GLY A 222 -2.19 8.01 -17.50
CA GLY A 222 -3.52 7.43 -17.32
C GLY A 222 -3.58 6.39 -16.20
N LYS A 223 -2.70 6.50 -15.20
CA LYS A 223 -2.53 5.49 -14.15
C LYS A 223 -3.18 5.91 -12.85
N LYS A 224 -3.67 4.92 -12.10
CA LYS A 224 -4.08 5.14 -10.71
C LYS A 224 -2.86 5.46 -9.85
N VAL A 225 -3.07 5.97 -8.65
CA VAL A 225 -2.01 6.35 -7.71
C VAL A 225 -2.34 5.86 -6.31
N VAL A 226 -1.32 5.42 -5.59
CA VAL A 226 -1.41 4.96 -4.21
C VAL A 226 -0.26 5.56 -3.42
N VAL A 227 -0.56 6.04 -2.21
CA VAL A 227 0.48 6.32 -1.22
C VAL A 227 0.75 5.00 -0.52
N ALA A 228 1.77 4.26 -1.01
CA ALA A 228 2.07 2.90 -0.58
C ALA A 228 2.75 2.86 0.79
N GLU A 229 3.42 3.95 1.14
CA GLU A 229 4.04 4.15 2.44
C GLU A 229 3.86 5.61 2.88
N ILE A 230 3.40 5.80 4.12
CA ILE A 230 3.34 7.12 4.77
C ILE A 230 3.66 6.99 6.25
N GLY A 231 4.36 7.98 6.80
CA GLY A 231 4.66 8.03 8.23
C GLY A 231 5.22 9.39 8.65
N MET A 232 5.13 9.69 9.94
CA MET A 232 5.74 10.86 10.57
C MET A 232 6.09 10.49 12.01
N LYS A 233 7.14 11.09 12.56
CA LYS A 233 7.65 10.80 13.90
C LYS A 233 6.52 10.69 14.93
N TRP A 234 6.49 9.60 15.69
CA TRP A 234 5.43 9.27 16.65
C TRP A 234 5.13 10.40 17.64
N SER A 235 6.18 11.15 18.05
CA SER A 235 6.10 12.24 19.02
C SER A 235 5.41 13.49 18.46
N ASP A 236 5.25 13.60 17.14
CA ASP A 236 4.55 14.68 16.45
C ASP A 236 3.11 14.28 16.09
N ALA A 237 2.42 13.58 17.00
CA ALA A 237 1.11 12.96 16.75
C ALA A 237 0.05 13.93 16.19
N ASP A 238 0.00 15.18 16.65
CA ASP A 238 -0.87 16.24 16.15
C ASP A 238 -0.59 16.59 14.68
N ALA A 239 0.69 16.75 14.33
CA ALA A 239 1.09 17.06 12.97
C ALA A 239 0.89 15.85 12.06
N SER A 240 1.13 14.64 12.56
CA SER A 240 0.92 13.38 11.85
C SER A 240 -0.57 13.15 11.53
N GLU A 241 -1.45 13.40 12.50
CA GLU A 241 -2.90 13.37 12.33
C GLU A 241 -3.38 14.35 11.24
N ALA A 242 -2.91 15.60 11.30
CA ALA A 242 -3.24 16.65 10.33
C ALA A 242 -2.71 16.33 8.92
N MET A 243 -1.46 15.84 8.84
CA MET A 243 -0.82 15.41 7.61
C MET A 243 -1.61 14.28 6.93
N LEU A 244 -2.03 13.27 7.70
CA LEU A 244 -2.83 12.16 7.18
C LEU A 244 -4.21 12.62 6.71
N ALA A 245 -4.89 13.50 7.47
CA ALA A 245 -6.19 14.02 7.09
C ALA A 245 -6.14 14.81 5.77
N ASP A 246 -5.14 15.67 5.63
CA ASP A 246 -4.89 16.40 4.38
C ASP A 246 -4.54 15.45 3.22
N MET A 247 -3.68 14.44 3.45
CA MET A 247 -3.35 13.45 2.42
C MET A 247 -4.58 12.64 1.96
N PHE A 248 -5.41 12.16 2.89
CA PHE A 248 -6.66 11.48 2.56
C PHE A 248 -7.59 12.38 1.74
N THR A 249 -7.68 13.66 2.09
CA THR A 249 -8.49 14.64 1.34
C THR A 249 -7.98 14.77 -0.09
N ARG A 250 -6.66 14.91 -0.29
CA ARG A 250 -6.04 15.03 -1.61
C ARG A 250 -6.20 13.78 -2.46
N VAL A 251 -5.98 12.59 -1.87
CA VAL A 251 -6.13 11.32 -2.60
C VAL A 251 -7.61 11.05 -2.94
N ASN A 252 -8.55 11.35 -2.03
CA ASN A 252 -9.99 11.27 -2.34
C ASN A 252 -10.40 12.22 -3.47
N ALA A 253 -9.84 13.42 -3.53
CA ALA A 253 -10.10 14.38 -4.61
C ALA A 253 -9.64 13.90 -6.00
N MET A 254 -8.84 12.82 -6.07
CA MET A 254 -8.45 12.17 -7.33
C MET A 254 -9.50 11.17 -7.84
N GLY A 255 -10.62 10.99 -7.12
CA GLY A 255 -11.69 10.07 -7.48
C GLY A 255 -11.20 8.63 -7.64
N ASN A 256 -11.66 7.93 -8.67
CA ASN A 256 -11.31 6.53 -8.93
C ASN A 256 -9.82 6.26 -9.24
N ASN A 257 -9.02 7.32 -9.38
CA ASN A 257 -7.58 7.23 -9.60
C ASN A 257 -6.78 7.20 -8.30
N GLY A 258 -7.25 7.83 -7.22
CA GLY A 258 -6.62 7.71 -5.90
C GLY A 258 -7.11 6.44 -5.20
N ILE A 259 -6.27 5.42 -5.11
CA ILE A 259 -6.73 4.09 -4.67
C ILE A 259 -6.36 3.73 -3.24
N GLY A 260 -5.50 4.48 -2.56
CA GLY A 260 -5.17 4.14 -1.18
C GLY A 260 -4.11 5.01 -0.54
N VAL A 261 -4.11 5.01 0.79
CA VAL A 261 -3.06 5.53 1.67
C VAL A 261 -2.72 4.45 2.69
N PHE A 262 -1.45 4.07 2.76
CA PHE A 262 -0.95 2.98 3.60
C PHE A 262 0.09 3.47 4.59
N TYR A 263 -0.23 3.49 5.88
CA TYR A 263 0.74 3.82 6.92
C TYR A 263 1.80 2.73 7.02
N TRP A 264 3.09 3.07 7.04
CA TRP A 264 4.15 2.07 7.19
C TRP A 264 4.40 1.73 8.66
N GLU A 265 4.14 0.49 9.04
CA GLU A 265 4.40 -0.09 10.36
C GLU A 265 3.94 0.81 11.54
N PRO A 266 2.67 1.27 11.55
CA PRO A 266 2.16 2.12 12.63
C PRO A 266 2.20 1.42 13.99
N ASN A 267 2.22 0.09 14.00
CA ASN A 267 2.24 -0.80 15.14
C ASN A 267 3.60 -0.92 15.85
N LEU A 268 4.64 -0.27 15.35
CA LEU A 268 5.95 -0.28 16.01
C LEU A 268 6.05 0.83 17.05
N THR A 269 6.61 0.47 18.19
CA THR A 269 7.00 1.41 19.23
C THR A 269 8.30 2.15 18.85
N PRO A 270 8.58 3.31 19.46
CA PRO A 270 9.67 4.18 19.03
C PRO A 270 11.08 3.61 19.15
N ASP A 271 11.28 2.62 20.02
CA ASP A 271 12.52 1.86 20.18
C ASP A 271 12.81 0.94 18.99
N HIS A 272 11.78 0.52 18.26
CA HIS A 272 11.90 -0.22 17.01
C HIS A 272 11.89 0.69 15.78
N TYR A 273 10.98 1.67 15.75
CA TYR A 273 10.84 2.58 14.62
C TYR A 273 10.18 3.91 15.00
N GLU A 274 10.89 5.01 14.83
CA GLU A 274 10.44 6.33 15.26
C GLU A 274 9.27 6.92 14.44
N MET A 275 9.05 6.49 13.20
CA MET A 275 7.91 6.98 12.40
C MET A 275 6.70 6.04 12.48
N GLY A 276 6.71 5.09 13.42
CA GLY A 276 5.53 4.35 13.79
C GLY A 276 4.49 5.27 14.43
N ALA A 277 3.32 4.70 14.73
CA ALA A 277 2.22 5.43 15.33
C ALA A 277 1.88 4.94 16.74
N MET A 278 2.78 4.20 17.41
CA MET A 278 2.65 3.87 18.82
C MET A 278 3.52 4.77 19.70
N ASP A 279 3.03 5.06 20.91
CA ASP A 279 3.82 5.66 21.97
C ASP A 279 4.71 4.62 22.68
N ILE A 280 5.52 5.09 23.63
CA ILE A 280 6.40 4.23 24.45
C ILE A 280 5.66 3.21 25.32
N LEU A 281 4.33 3.31 25.45
CA LEU A 281 3.50 2.37 26.19
C LEU A 281 2.82 1.35 25.27
N GLY A 282 3.14 1.33 23.97
CA GLY A 282 2.52 0.46 22.98
C GLY A 282 1.08 0.83 22.64
N LYS A 283 0.66 2.07 22.93
CA LYS A 283 -0.66 2.58 22.55
C LYS A 283 -0.54 3.38 21.28
N PHE A 284 -1.49 3.19 20.37
CA PHE A 284 -1.55 4.04 19.19
C PHE A 284 -1.78 5.50 19.55
N THR A 285 -0.96 6.38 18.99
CA THR A 285 -1.12 7.83 19.07
C THR A 285 -2.33 8.27 18.26
N LYS A 286 -2.72 9.53 18.43
CA LYS A 286 -3.85 10.07 17.68
C LYS A 286 -3.62 10.19 16.17
N ALA A 287 -2.39 9.99 15.67
CA ALA A 287 -2.08 9.98 14.25
C ALA A 287 -3.03 9.08 13.45
N ILE A 288 -3.28 7.86 13.94
CA ILE A 288 -4.13 6.89 13.22
C ILE A 288 -5.63 7.18 13.32
N THR A 289 -6.07 8.16 14.12
CA THR A 289 -7.50 8.48 14.23
C THR A 289 -8.07 9.05 12.94
N SER A 290 -7.24 9.62 12.06
CA SER A 290 -7.65 10.07 10.73
C SER A 290 -8.24 8.93 9.89
N TYR A 291 -7.81 7.67 10.09
CA TYR A 291 -8.35 6.50 9.39
C TYR A 291 -9.82 6.17 9.76
N LYS A 292 -10.34 6.68 10.89
CA LYS A 292 -11.75 6.56 11.25
C LYS A 292 -12.65 7.60 10.57
N ARG A 293 -12.08 8.74 10.18
CA ARG A 293 -12.82 9.92 9.67
C ARG A 293 -13.06 9.86 8.16
N TYR A 294 -12.09 9.37 7.43
CA TYR A 294 -12.16 9.13 5.98
C TYR A 294 -12.56 7.68 5.70
#